data_AF-A0A2V7W721-F1
#
_entry.id   AF-A0A2V7W721-F1
#
_cell.length_a   1.000
_cell.length_b   1.000
_cell.length_c   1.000
_cell.angle_alpha   90.00
_cell.angle_beta   90.00
_cell.angle_gamma   90.00
#
_symmetry.space_group_name_H-M   'P 1'
#
loop_
_entity.id
_entity.type
_entity.pdbx_description
1 polymer ?
#
loop_
_entity_poly.entity_id
_entity_poly.type
_entity_poly.pdbx_seq_one_letter_code
_entity_poly.pdbx_strand_id
1 'polypeptide(L)'
;MVRHPVRDRNGKVAGRIHSVHAEIRGGECVILEWHLGPSAMLERLGISAAHLVGWPLKREPLRVPWNELDLSDPDRPRLTRSIEELHHGP
;
A
#
# COMPACT_ATOMS: atom_id res chain seq x y z
N MET A 1 -10.49 0.22 15.05
CA MET A 1 -10.36 0.08 13.58
C MET A 1 -9.69 -1.26 13.28
N VAL A 2 -10.42 -2.22 12.72
CA VAL A 2 -9.85 -3.50 12.29
C VAL A 2 -9.17 -3.26 10.93
N ARG A 3 -7.90 -3.64 10.79
CA ARG A 3 -7.18 -3.58 9.51
C ARG A 3 -7.15 -4.97 8.88
N HIS A 4 -8.03 -5.18 7.89
CA HIS A 4 -8.09 -6.41 7.12
C HIS A 4 -6.78 -6.62 6.33
N PRO A 5 -6.23 -7.84 6.31
CA PRO A 5 -5.09 -8.16 5.47
C PRO A 5 -5.51 -8.15 4.00
N VAL A 6 -4.74 -7.47 3.17
CA VAL A 6 -4.87 -7.54 1.71
C VAL A 6 -4.25 -8.85 1.25
N ARG A 7 -5.00 -9.59 0.42
CA ARG A 7 -4.55 -10.85 -0.16
C ARG A 7 -4.46 -10.75 -1.67
N ASP A 8 -3.49 -11.42 -2.27
CA ASP A 8 -3.39 -11.49 -3.71
C ASP A 8 -4.37 -12.50 -4.34
N ARG A 9 -4.35 -12.63 -5.67
CA ARG A 9 -5.20 -13.58 -6.38
C ARG A 9 -5.00 -15.04 -5.93
N ASN A 10 -3.80 -15.39 -5.47
CA ASN A 10 -3.42 -16.71 -4.97
C ASN A 10 -3.72 -16.87 -3.46
N GLY A 11 -4.30 -15.85 -2.81
CA GLY A 11 -4.61 -15.84 -1.39
C GLY A 11 -3.43 -15.53 -0.48
N LYS A 12 -2.25 -15.21 -1.03
CA LYS A 12 -1.05 -14.83 -0.27
C LYS A 12 -1.25 -13.46 0.35
N VAL A 13 -0.84 -13.29 1.61
CA VAL A 13 -0.96 -12.00 2.31
C VAL A 13 0.08 -11.03 1.73
N ALA A 14 -0.42 -9.94 1.13
CA ALA A 14 0.38 -8.85 0.59
C ALA A 14 0.75 -7.82 1.67
N GLY A 15 -0.10 -7.68 2.68
CA GLY A 15 0.11 -6.75 3.78
C GLY A 15 -1.20 -6.21 4.32
N ARG A 16 -1.17 -4.99 4.84
CA ARG A 16 -2.35 -4.23 5.27
C ARG A 16 -2.26 -2.84 4.69
N ILE A 17 -3.40 -2.26 4.29
CA ILE A 17 -3.47 -0.87 3.83
C ILE A 17 -3.03 0.02 5.01
N HIS A 18 -1.94 0.74 4.82
CA HIS A 18 -1.38 1.62 5.84
C HIS A 18 -1.55 3.09 5.49
N SER A 19 -1.36 3.44 4.22
CA SER A 19 -1.56 4.78 3.68
C SER A 19 -2.04 4.72 2.23
N VAL A 20 -2.52 5.87 1.75
CA VAL A 20 -2.97 6.11 0.39
C VAL A 20 -2.29 7.37 -0.12
N HIS A 21 -1.79 7.34 -1.35
CA HIS A 21 -1.36 8.51 -2.08
C HIS A 21 -2.58 9.07 -2.83
N ALA A 22 -2.95 10.32 -2.53
CA ALA A 22 -4.04 11.00 -3.20
C ALA A 22 -3.68 12.45 -3.50
N GLU A 23 -4.18 12.96 -4.61
CA GLU A 23 -3.99 14.35 -5.05
C GLU A 23 -5.34 15.06 -5.17
N ILE A 24 -5.37 16.37 -4.88
CA ILE A 24 -6.52 17.20 -5.19
C ILE A 24 -6.40 17.68 -6.64
N ARG A 25 -7.33 17.26 -7.49
CA ARG A 25 -7.39 17.66 -8.91
C ARG A 25 -8.78 18.22 -9.17
N GLY A 26 -8.87 19.49 -9.59
CA GLY A 26 -10.15 20.12 -9.91
C GLY A 26 -11.15 20.21 -8.74
N GLY A 27 -10.68 20.19 -7.49
CA GLY A 27 -11.54 20.16 -6.30
C GLY A 27 -11.96 18.76 -5.85
N GLU A 28 -11.55 17.72 -6.57
CA GLU A 28 -11.81 16.32 -6.24
C GLU A 28 -10.55 15.65 -5.67
N CYS A 29 -10.73 14.71 -4.75
CA CYS A 29 -9.64 13.91 -4.19
C CYS A 29 -9.47 12.61 -4.99
N VAL A 30 -8.38 12.51 -5.74
CA VAL A 30 -8.08 11.37 -6.62
C VAL A 30 -7.02 10.49 -5.98
N ILE A 31 -7.35 9.23 -5.76
CA ILE A 31 -6.42 8.22 -5.25
C ILE A 31 -5.54 7.71 -6.40
N LEU A 32 -4.22 7.73 -6.20
CA LEU A 32 -3.26 7.26 -7.20
C LEU A 32 -2.69 5.88 -6.83
N GLU A 33 -2.32 5.70 -5.56
CA GLU A 33 -1.60 4.51 -5.10
C GLU A 33 -1.98 4.12 -3.68
N TRP A 34 -2.01 2.81 -3.42
CA TRP A 34 -2.16 2.21 -2.11
C TRP A 34 -0.83 1.72 -1.61
N HIS A 35 -0.50 2.02 -0.35
CA HIS A 35 0.74 1.56 0.24
C HIS A 35 0.45 0.55 1.35
N LEU A 36 0.98 -0.65 1.18
CA LEU A 36 0.81 -1.75 2.12
C LEU A 36 2.02 -1.86 3.06
N GLY A 37 1.74 -1.91 4.36
CA GLY A 37 2.74 -2.16 5.42
C GLY A 37 3.24 -0.93 6.19
N PRO A 38 3.94 -1.13 7.32
CA PRO A 38 4.30 -0.07 8.28
C PRO A 38 5.24 1.00 7.73
N SER A 39 6.11 0.66 6.78
CA SER A 39 7.03 1.59 6.14
C SER A 39 6.34 2.62 5.23
N ALA A 40 5.06 2.42 4.91
CA ALA A 40 4.26 3.24 3.99
C ALA A 40 3.92 4.65 4.50
N MET A 41 4.12 4.90 5.80
CA MET A 41 3.72 6.14 6.47
C MET A 41 4.87 7.16 6.58
N LEU A 42 6.12 6.74 6.33
CA LEU A 42 7.31 7.58 6.52
C LEU A 42 7.36 8.75 5.54
N GLU A 43 7.10 8.51 4.25
CA GLU A 43 7.26 9.53 3.20
C GLU A 43 6.35 10.75 3.44
N ARG A 44 5.20 10.54 4.09
CA ARG A 44 4.21 11.59 4.35
C ARG A 44 4.56 12.50 5.54
N LEU A 45 5.43 12.06 6.45
CA LEU A 45 5.79 12.82 7.65
C LEU A 45 7.02 13.71 7.47
N GLY A 46 7.64 13.73 6.28
CA GLY A 46 8.92 14.44 6.06
C GLY A 46 10.08 13.87 6.90
N ILE A 47 9.88 12.70 7.50
CA ILE A 47 10.90 12.01 8.29
C ILE A 47 11.80 11.27 7.31
N SER A 48 12.95 11.87 7.03
CA SER A 48 14.01 11.22 6.27
C SER A 48 14.39 9.89 6.94
N ALA A 49 14.63 8.85 6.14
CA ALA A 49 15.04 7.53 6.64
C ALA A 49 16.29 7.59 7.55
N ALA A 50 17.09 8.67 7.46
CA ALA A 50 18.24 8.92 8.34
C ALA A 50 17.84 9.18 9.81
N HIS A 51 16.60 9.60 10.10
CA HIS A 51 16.11 9.78 11.47
C HIS A 51 15.66 8.47 12.15
N LEU A 52 15.70 7.33 11.44
CA LEU A 52 15.21 6.04 11.92
C LEU A 52 16.35 5.02 12.13
N VAL A 53 17.55 5.51 12.41
CA VAL A 53 18.69 4.68 12.85
C VAL A 53 18.26 3.85 14.06
N GLY A 54 18.11 2.54 13.86
CA GLY A 54 17.72 1.58 14.90
C GLY A 54 16.30 0.99 14.76
N TRP A 55 15.44 1.53 13.90
CA TRP A 55 14.15 0.90 13.59
C TRP A 55 14.33 -0.11 12.45
N PRO A 56 13.93 -1.39 12.61
CA PRO A 56 14.05 -2.36 11.55
C PRO A 56 12.97 -2.09 10.47
N LEU A 57 13.18 -1.09 9.62
CA LEU A 57 12.52 -0.96 8.32
C LEU A 57 13.03 -2.07 7.39
N LYS A 58 12.80 -3.33 7.76
CA LYS A 58 13.30 -4.49 7.02
C LYS A 58 12.57 -4.74 5.69
N ARG A 59 11.54 -3.96 5.35
CA ARG A 59 10.78 -4.10 4.10
C ARG A 59 10.32 -2.74 3.57
N GLU A 60 10.64 -2.47 2.32
CA GLU A 60 10.07 -1.38 1.55
C GLU A 60 8.53 -1.54 1.50
N PRO A 61 7.76 -0.45 1.56
CA PRO A 61 6.32 -0.53 1.44
C PRO A 61 5.94 -1.03 0.04
N LEU A 62 5.04 -2.02 -0.02
CA LEU A 62 4.51 -2.48 -1.30
C LEU A 62 3.53 -1.43 -1.83
N ARG A 63 3.91 -0.78 -2.94
CA ARG A 63 3.07 0.17 -3.66
C ARG A 63 2.18 -0.60 -4.63
N VAL A 64 0.90 -0.29 -4.61
CA VAL A 64 -0.11 -0.93 -5.45
C VAL A 64 -0.87 0.17 -6.18
N PRO A 65 -0.92 0.16 -7.52
CA PRO A 65 -1.72 1.10 -8.29
C PRO A 65 -3.19 1.10 -7.85
N TRP A 66 -3.87 2.26 -7.91
CA TRP A 66 -5.24 2.38 -7.43
C TRP A 66 -6.21 1.35 -8.04
N ASN A 67 -5.99 0.97 -9.29
CA ASN A 67 -6.79 0.06 -10.09
C ASN A 67 -6.44 -1.43 -9.89
N GLU A 68 -5.40 -1.75 -9.11
CA GLU A 68 -4.98 -3.13 -8.84
C GLU A 68 -5.41 -3.64 -7.45
N LEU A 69 -6.14 -2.81 -6.70
CA LEU A 69 -6.76 -3.19 -5.43
C LEU A 69 -8.28 -3.23 -5.59
N ASP A 70 -8.85 -4.43 -5.52
CA ASP A 70 -10.29 -4.65 -5.44
C ASP A 70 -10.77 -4.43 -4.00
N LEU A 71 -11.63 -3.42 -3.85
CA LEU A 71 -12.26 -3.01 -2.58
C LEU A 71 -13.77 -3.23 -2.60
N SER A 72 -14.29 -4.03 -3.54
CA SER A 72 -15.73 -4.32 -3.64
C SER A 72 -16.28 -4.99 -2.36
N ASP A 73 -15.44 -5.76 -1.67
CA ASP A 73 -15.69 -6.29 -0.32
C ASP A 73 -14.71 -5.61 0.67
N PRO A 74 -15.18 -4.67 1.53
CA PRO A 74 -14.32 -3.94 2.46
C PRO A 74 -13.75 -4.81 3.59
N ASP A 75 -14.36 -5.96 3.88
CA ASP A 75 -13.86 -6.91 4.87
C ASP A 75 -12.79 -7.85 4.28
N ARG A 76 -12.72 -7.92 2.94
CA ARG A 76 -11.82 -8.81 2.20
C ARG A 76 -11.14 -8.08 1.03
N PRO A 77 -10.28 -7.08 1.29
CA PRO A 77 -9.57 -6.38 0.23
C PRO A 77 -8.61 -7.32 -0.51
N ARG A 78 -8.57 -7.25 -1.84
CA ARG A 78 -7.78 -8.16 -2.67
C ARG A 78 -6.99 -7.46 -3.75
N LEU A 79 -5.80 -7.95 -4.04
CA LEU A 79 -5.09 -7.56 -5.26
C LEU A 79 -5.69 -8.30 -6.46
N THR A 80 -5.80 -7.61 -7.58
CA THR A 80 -6.21 -8.22 -8.85
C THR A 80 -5.12 -9.13 -9.44
N ARG A 81 -3.87 -8.91 -9.03
CA ARG A 81 -2.68 -9.66 -9.47
C ARG A 81 -1.92 -10.30 -8.30
N SER A 82 -0.94 -11.15 -8.60
CA SER A 82 -0.09 -11.78 -7.59
C SER A 82 1.00 -10.80 -7.13
N ILE A 83 1.45 -10.90 -5.88
CA ILE A 83 2.52 -10.00 -5.37
C ILE A 83 3.80 -10.11 -6.22
N GLU A 84 4.09 -11.29 -6.76
CA GLU A 84 5.27 -11.54 -7.59
C GLU A 84 5.25 -10.77 -8.91
N GLU A 85 4.05 -10.48 -9.43
CA GLU A 85 3.86 -9.70 -10.66
C GLU A 85 3.99 -8.20 -10.41
N LEU A 86 3.76 -7.73 -9.17
CA LEU A 86 3.95 -6.33 -8.79
C LEU A 86 5.43 -5.95 -8.64
N HIS A 87 6.31 -6.91 -8.35
CA HIS A 87 7.76 -6.69 -8.19
C HIS A 87 8.52 -6.63 -9.51
N HIS A 88 7.89 -7.06 -10.62
CA HIS A 88 8.42 -6.85 -11.96
C HIS A 88 7.68 -5.65 -12.55
N GLY A 89 8.35 -4.49 -12.59
CA GLY A 89 7.90 -3.40 -13.46
C GLY A 89 7.86 -3.87 -14.93
N PRO A 90 7.18 -3.13 -15.81
CA PRO A 90 7.35 -3.31 -17.25
C PRO A 90 8.82 -3.17 -17.68
#